data_AF-A0A372JV36-F1
#
_entry.id   AF-A0A372JV36-F1
#
_cell.length_a   1.000
_cell.length_b   1.000
_cell.length_c   1.000
_cell.angle_alpha   90.00
_cell.angle_beta   90.00
_cell.angle_gamma   90.00
#
_symmetry.space_group_name_H-M   'P 1'
#
loop_
_entity.id
_entity.type
_entity.pdbx_description
1 polymer ?
#
loop_
_entity_poly.entity_id
_entity_poly.type
_entity_poly.pdbx_seq_one_letter_code
_entity_poly.pdbx_strand_id
1 'polypeptide(L)'
;MTERTTARTRHGAAALTGLVLGLLALGPGLARGYLLSYDMVAVPRQPLTAMTFGLTGTLPRHVPSDAFVAALSAVVPGDLVQKALLLLVFVLGCAGAAALVPSRRLVPRLAAGACYVWNPYVAERLVLGHWALLLGYAALPWAVAAASADGTRRLVRALVPAAVGGFAAMAVAGLPALA
;
A
#
# COMPACT_ATOMS: atom_id res chain seq x y z
N MET A 1 -23.50 8.97 -19.59
CA MET A 1 -22.29 9.76 -19.27
C MET A 1 -22.22 10.14 -17.77
N THR A 2 -23.34 10.48 -17.15
CA THR A 2 -23.52 10.86 -15.73
C THR A 2 -23.12 9.80 -14.68
N GLU A 3 -23.33 8.50 -14.95
CA GLU A 3 -22.94 7.43 -14.00
C GLU A 3 -21.42 7.25 -13.86
N ARG A 4 -20.64 7.44 -14.93
CA ARG A 4 -19.17 7.33 -14.85
C ARG A 4 -18.55 8.45 -14.03
N THR A 5 -19.11 9.66 -14.12
CA THR A 5 -18.65 10.82 -13.36
C THR A 5 -18.85 10.61 -11.87
N THR A 6 -20.06 10.19 -11.46
CA THR A 6 -20.38 9.95 -10.04
C THR A 6 -19.57 8.81 -9.43
N ALA A 7 -19.29 7.75 -10.19
CA ALA A 7 -18.40 6.68 -9.75
C ALA A 7 -16.95 7.18 -9.53
N ARG A 8 -16.43 8.04 -10.41
CA ARG A 8 -15.08 8.62 -10.28
C ARG A 8 -14.98 9.55 -9.08
N THR A 9 -16.00 10.38 -8.83
CA THR A 9 -16.04 11.28 -7.68
C THR A 9 -16.05 10.51 -6.35
N ARG A 10 -16.75 9.37 -6.28
CA ARG A 10 -16.79 8.52 -5.07
C ARG A 10 -15.44 7.87 -4.75
N HIS A 11 -14.74 7.37 -5.76
CA HIS A 11 -13.39 6.83 -5.57
C HIS A 11 -12.40 7.93 -5.19
N GLY A 12 -12.54 9.12 -5.79
CA GLY A 12 -11.73 10.29 -5.41
C GLY A 12 -11.95 10.70 -3.96
N ALA A 13 -13.20 10.70 -3.49
CA ALA A 13 -13.52 11.00 -2.09
C ALA A 13 -12.90 9.97 -1.13
N ALA A 14 -12.98 8.68 -1.44
CA ALA A 14 -12.36 7.63 -0.61
C ALA A 14 -10.82 7.73 -0.60
N ALA A 15 -10.20 8.01 -1.75
CA ALA A 15 -8.76 8.25 -1.85
C ALA A 15 -8.33 9.47 -1.02
N LEU A 16 -9.11 10.55 -1.07
CA LEU A 16 -8.86 11.75 -0.26
C LEU A 16 -9.02 11.46 1.24
N THR A 17 -10.03 10.69 1.64
CA THR A 17 -10.18 10.26 3.04
C THR A 17 -8.97 9.44 3.49
N GLY A 18 -8.52 8.49 2.67
CA GLY A 18 -7.29 7.73 2.93
C GLY A 18 -6.07 8.64 3.06
N LEU A 19 -5.92 9.65 2.20
CA LEU A 19 -4.83 10.61 2.29
C LEU A 19 -4.88 11.41 3.60
N VAL A 20 -6.04 11.94 3.98
CA VAL A 20 -6.21 12.70 5.23
C VAL A 20 -5.87 11.83 6.43
N LEU A 21 -6.35 10.58 6.46
CA LEU A 21 -5.99 9.63 7.50
C LEU A 21 -4.48 9.36 7.50
N GLY A 22 -3.86 9.06 6.37
CA GLY A 22 -2.41 8.86 6.29
C GLY A 22 -1.61 10.06 6.80
N LEU A 23 -2.03 11.29 6.47
CA LEU A 23 -1.41 12.51 6.98
C LEU A 23 -1.55 12.63 8.51
N LEU A 24 -2.71 12.29 9.07
CA LEU A 24 -2.94 12.29 10.51
C LEU A 24 -2.13 11.20 11.23
N ALA A 25 -2.01 10.01 10.63
CA ALA A 25 -1.24 8.89 11.20
C ALA A 25 0.27 9.17 11.20
N LEU A 26 0.80 9.75 10.11
CA LEU A 26 2.22 10.08 10.00
C LEU A 26 2.57 11.37 10.75
N GLY A 27 1.62 12.31 10.86
CA GLY A 27 1.71 13.53 11.66
C GLY A 27 3.04 14.29 11.47
N PRO A 28 3.80 14.57 12.55
CA PRO A 28 5.07 15.29 12.45
C PRO A 28 6.16 14.52 11.70
N GLY A 29 6.00 13.20 11.50
CA GLY A 29 6.91 12.36 10.74
C GLY A 29 7.01 12.71 9.25
N LEU A 30 6.10 13.55 8.73
CA LEU A 30 6.19 14.11 7.39
C LEU A 30 7.25 15.22 7.25
N ALA A 31 7.77 15.75 8.37
CA ALA A 31 8.86 16.73 8.38
C ALA A 31 10.11 16.22 7.66
N ARG A 32 10.99 17.13 7.21
CA ARG A 32 12.20 16.78 6.44
C ARG A 32 13.04 15.72 7.15
N GLY A 33 13.50 14.71 6.41
CA GLY A 33 14.25 13.58 6.94
C GLY A 33 13.49 12.25 6.87
N TYR A 34 14.13 11.20 7.39
CA TYR A 34 13.64 9.83 7.37
C TYR A 34 12.81 9.52 8.61
N LEU A 35 11.73 8.76 8.41
CA LEU A 35 10.97 8.17 9.51
C LEU A 35 11.67 6.89 9.93
N LEU A 36 12.48 6.96 10.98
CA LEU A 36 13.19 5.79 11.50
C LEU A 36 12.38 5.24 12.68
N SER A 37 11.80 4.07 12.50
CA SER A 37 11.00 3.40 13.53
C SER A 37 11.19 1.89 13.41
N TYR A 38 11.81 1.27 14.40
CA TYR A 38 12.15 -0.16 14.42
C TYR A 38 12.78 -0.64 13.10
N ASP A 39 12.03 -1.36 12.27
CA ASP A 39 12.50 -1.96 11.01
C ASP A 39 12.41 -0.99 9.81
N MET A 40 11.91 0.23 10.00
CA MET A 40 12.06 1.32 9.03
C MET A 40 13.50 1.84 9.03
N VAL A 41 14.38 1.08 8.39
CA VAL A 41 15.75 1.49 8.11
C VAL A 41 15.81 2.03 6.68
N ALA A 42 15.51 3.31 6.52
CA ALA A 42 15.65 3.99 5.23
C ALA A 42 16.98 4.73 5.17
N VAL A 43 17.74 4.52 4.10
CA VAL A 43 19.09 5.08 3.91
C VAL A 43 19.07 6.01 2.68
N PRO A 44 19.78 7.16 2.70
CA PRO A 44 19.73 8.15 1.61
C PRO A 44 20.04 7.64 0.21
N ARG A 45 20.86 6.60 0.09
CA ARG A 45 21.04 5.83 -1.12
C ARG A 45 21.09 4.37 -0.75
N GLN A 46 20.04 3.63 -1.09
CA GLN A 46 20.02 2.19 -0.90
C GLN A 46 20.91 1.54 -1.97
N PRO A 47 22.03 0.91 -1.61
CA PRO A 47 22.93 0.33 -2.60
C PRO A 47 22.28 -0.89 -3.25
N LEU A 48 22.20 -0.90 -4.58
CA LEU A 48 21.82 -2.07 -5.36
C LEU A 48 22.94 -3.11 -5.23
N THR A 49 22.74 -4.09 -4.35
CA THR A 49 23.74 -5.11 -4.05
C THR A 49 23.16 -6.49 -4.37
N ALA A 50 23.98 -7.53 -4.52
CA ALA A 50 23.50 -8.91 -4.73
C ALA A 50 22.53 -9.37 -3.61
N MET A 51 22.67 -8.82 -2.40
CA MET A 51 21.73 -8.98 -1.26
C MET A 51 20.31 -8.49 -1.58
N THR A 52 20.18 -7.41 -2.34
CA THR A 52 18.90 -6.78 -2.73
C THR A 52 18.08 -7.68 -3.66
N PHE A 53 18.74 -8.61 -4.35
CA PHE A 53 18.13 -9.64 -5.18
C PHE A 53 18.10 -11.02 -4.50
N GLY A 54 18.55 -11.13 -3.24
CA GLY A 54 18.57 -12.39 -2.50
C GLY A 54 19.58 -13.42 -3.01
N LEU A 55 20.60 -12.97 -3.76
CA LEU A 55 21.58 -13.83 -4.44
C LEU A 55 22.76 -14.25 -3.55
N THR A 56 22.69 -13.98 -2.24
CA THR A 56 23.81 -14.09 -1.29
C THR A 56 23.64 -15.19 -0.24
N GLY A 57 22.57 -16.00 -0.30
CA GLY A 57 22.33 -17.11 0.63
C GLY A 57 21.91 -16.71 2.06
N THR A 58 21.87 -15.42 2.38
CA THR A 58 21.27 -14.87 3.61
C THR A 58 19.75 -14.78 3.45
N LEU A 59 18.95 -15.03 4.52
CA LEU A 59 17.48 -14.96 4.45
C LEU A 59 17.01 -13.61 3.84
N PRO A 60 16.42 -13.62 2.63
CA PRO A 60 16.07 -12.41 1.91
C PRO A 60 14.71 -11.89 2.41
N ARG A 61 14.68 -11.38 3.64
CA ARG A 61 13.45 -10.95 4.32
C ARG A 61 12.81 -9.67 3.76
N HIS A 62 13.56 -8.89 2.96
CA HIS A 62 13.10 -7.63 2.33
C HIS A 62 13.16 -7.65 0.80
N VAL A 63 13.38 -8.82 0.18
CA VAL A 63 13.38 -8.96 -1.28
C VAL A 63 11.94 -9.26 -1.72
N PRO A 64 11.34 -8.50 -2.65
CA PRO A 64 11.88 -7.49 -3.57
C PRO A 64 11.63 -6.03 -3.14
N SER A 65 11.05 -5.77 -1.97
CA SER A 65 10.67 -4.42 -1.55
C SER A 65 11.88 -3.47 -1.48
N ASP A 66 13.04 -3.97 -1.06
CA ASP A 66 14.30 -3.20 -1.04
C ASP A 66 14.83 -2.91 -2.44
N ALA A 67 14.64 -3.83 -3.40
CA ALA A 67 15.02 -3.62 -4.79
C ALA A 67 14.20 -2.51 -5.43
N PHE A 68 12.90 -2.44 -5.10
CA PHE A 68 12.00 -1.42 -5.60
C PHE A 68 12.33 -0.04 -5.01
N VAL A 69 12.56 0.04 -3.70
CA VAL A 69 12.97 1.29 -3.03
C VAL A 69 14.34 1.75 -3.52
N ALA A 70 15.30 0.85 -3.73
CA ALA A 70 16.61 1.18 -4.28
C ALA A 70 16.50 1.75 -5.71
N ALA A 71 15.64 1.19 -6.56
CA ALA A 71 15.40 1.69 -7.92
C ALA A 71 14.74 3.07 -7.92
N LEU A 72 13.74 3.29 -7.06
CA LEU A 72 13.07 4.60 -6.92
C LEU A 72 14.00 5.66 -6.31
N SER A 73 14.84 5.27 -5.35
CA SER A 73 15.78 6.18 -4.68
C SER A 73 16.95 6.61 -5.57
N ALA A 74 17.11 6.00 -6.76
CA ALA A 74 18.07 6.46 -7.76
C ALA A 74 17.64 7.76 -8.45
N VAL A 75 16.34 8.08 -8.44
CA VAL A 75 15.76 9.22 -9.17
C VAL A 75 15.11 10.24 -8.22
N VAL A 76 14.58 9.78 -7.09
CA VAL A 76 13.87 10.60 -6.09
C VAL A 76 14.58 10.45 -4.74
N PRO A 77 14.72 11.50 -3.92
CA PRO A 77 15.22 11.38 -2.55
C PRO A 77 14.48 10.28 -1.77
N GLY A 78 15.24 9.40 -1.10
CA GLY A 78 14.68 8.23 -0.42
C GLY A 78 13.66 8.58 0.67
N ASP A 79 13.76 9.76 1.28
CA ASP A 79 12.83 10.24 2.31
C ASP A 79 11.45 10.55 1.71
N LEU A 80 11.40 11.10 0.50
CA LEU A 80 10.17 11.30 -0.25
C LEU A 80 9.57 9.97 -0.71
N VAL A 81 10.40 9.03 -1.18
CA VAL A 81 9.95 7.69 -1.57
C VAL A 81 9.31 6.98 -0.38
N GLN A 82 9.96 6.99 0.78
CA GLN A 82 9.43 6.39 1.99
C GLN A 82 8.07 6.98 2.36
N LYS A 83 7.95 8.31 2.45
CA LYS A 83 6.70 8.98 2.82
C LYS A 83 5.58 8.71 1.81
N ALA A 84 5.92 8.73 0.51
CA ALA A 84 4.97 8.42 -0.54
C ALA A 84 4.42 6.99 -0.42
N LEU A 85 5.28 6.00 -0.16
CA LEU A 85 4.85 4.61 0.04
C LEU A 85 3.93 4.45 1.26
N LEU A 86 4.26 5.13 2.37
CA LEU A 86 3.41 5.09 3.57
C LEU A 86 2.05 5.72 3.33
N LEU A 87 1.98 6.88 2.67
CA LEU A 87 0.72 7.50 2.29
C LEU A 87 -0.08 6.62 1.32
N LEU A 88 0.61 5.94 0.40
CA LEU A 88 -0.02 5.07 -0.59
C LEU A 88 -0.76 3.89 0.06
N VAL A 89 -0.26 3.33 1.17
CA VAL A 89 -0.97 2.31 1.96
C VAL A 89 -2.38 2.79 2.34
N PHE A 90 -2.48 3.99 2.91
CA PHE A 90 -3.77 4.53 3.35
C PHE A 90 -4.68 4.87 2.16
N VAL A 91 -4.13 5.45 1.10
CA VAL A 91 -4.91 5.82 -0.09
C VAL A 91 -5.46 4.57 -0.79
N LEU A 92 -4.61 3.59 -1.08
CA LEU A 92 -5.01 2.36 -1.76
C LEU A 92 -5.95 1.52 -0.88
N GLY A 93 -5.64 1.35 0.40
CA GLY A 93 -6.48 0.56 1.31
C GLY A 93 -7.87 1.17 1.48
N CYS A 94 -7.94 2.49 1.69
CA CYS A 94 -9.22 3.19 1.88
C CYS A 94 -10.06 3.17 0.60
N ALA A 95 -9.45 3.49 -0.55
CA ALA A 95 -10.16 3.49 -1.84
C ALA A 95 -10.61 2.09 -2.27
N GLY A 96 -9.79 1.07 -2.01
CA GLY A 96 -10.11 -0.32 -2.32
C GLY A 96 -11.25 -0.87 -1.46
N ALA A 97 -11.17 -0.70 -0.14
CA ALA A 97 -12.24 -1.13 0.77
C ALA A 97 -13.55 -0.39 0.48
N ALA A 98 -13.48 0.92 0.19
CA ALA A 98 -14.64 1.70 -0.24
C ALA A 98 -15.21 1.25 -1.59
N ALA A 99 -14.43 0.61 -2.47
CA ALA A 99 -14.88 0.10 -3.76
C ALA A 99 -15.65 -1.23 -3.64
N LEU A 100 -15.36 -2.04 -2.61
CA LEU A 100 -16.03 -3.32 -2.36
C LEU A 100 -17.44 -3.17 -1.78
N VAL A 101 -17.76 -2.05 -1.13
CA VAL A 101 -19.07 -1.83 -0.52
C VAL A 101 -20.14 -1.65 -1.62
N PRO A 102 -21.16 -2.53 -1.70
CA PRO A 102 -22.22 -2.45 -2.72
C PRO A 102 -23.28 -1.40 -2.35
N SER A 103 -22.84 -0.16 -2.06
CA SER A 103 -23.71 0.95 -1.69
C SER A 103 -23.50 2.15 -2.60
N ARG A 104 -24.60 2.82 -2.98
CA ARG A 104 -24.58 4.11 -3.70
C ARG A 104 -24.29 5.29 -2.76
N ARG A 105 -24.46 5.10 -1.44
CA ARG A 105 -24.25 6.15 -0.42
C ARG A 105 -22.77 6.33 -0.16
N LEU A 106 -22.33 7.58 0.02
CA LEU A 106 -20.93 7.90 0.27
C LEU A 106 -20.48 7.50 1.67
N VAL A 107 -21.30 7.78 2.69
CA VAL A 107 -20.96 7.57 4.11
C VAL A 107 -20.54 6.13 4.42
N PRO A 108 -21.29 5.07 4.04
CA PRO A 108 -20.87 3.69 4.32
C PRO A 108 -19.55 3.30 3.64
N ARG A 109 -19.28 3.85 2.45
CA ARG A 109 -18.03 3.59 1.71
C ARG A 109 -16.83 4.22 2.40
N LEU A 110 -16.97 5.48 2.83
CA LEU A 110 -15.93 6.18 3.58
C LEU A 110 -15.70 5.53 4.94
N ALA A 111 -16.76 5.13 5.64
CA ALA A 111 -16.65 4.42 6.91
C ALA A 111 -15.90 3.09 6.76
N ALA A 112 -16.25 2.28 5.74
CA ALA A 112 -15.54 1.04 5.45
C ALA A 112 -14.06 1.28 5.14
N GLY A 113 -13.76 2.26 4.28
CA GLY A 113 -12.39 2.65 3.96
C GLY A 113 -11.61 3.12 5.18
N ALA A 114 -12.22 3.94 6.04
CA ALA A 114 -11.60 4.46 7.25
C ALA A 114 -11.32 3.34 8.26
N CYS A 115 -12.31 2.50 8.59
CA CYS A 115 -12.12 1.37 9.51
C CYS A 115 -11.07 0.37 9.00
N TYR A 116 -10.95 0.22 7.68
CA TYR A 116 -9.96 -0.68 7.08
C TYR A 116 -8.52 -0.19 7.26
N VAL A 117 -8.26 1.11 7.15
CA VAL A 117 -6.89 1.65 7.27
C VAL A 117 -6.57 2.21 8.66
N TRP A 118 -7.61 2.54 9.45
CA TRP A 118 -7.50 3.15 10.77
C TRP A 118 -7.87 2.14 11.86
N ASN A 119 -7.01 1.14 12.05
CA ASN A 119 -7.18 0.11 13.05
C ASN A 119 -5.87 -0.21 13.79
N PRO A 120 -5.92 -0.91 14.95
CA PRO A 120 -4.74 -1.23 15.74
C PRO A 120 -3.70 -2.05 14.99
N TYR A 121 -4.12 -2.93 14.07
CA TYR A 121 -3.21 -3.75 13.27
C TYR A 121 -2.34 -2.89 12.36
N VAL A 122 -2.95 -1.94 11.63
CA VAL A 122 -2.20 -1.01 10.77
C VAL A 122 -1.27 -0.14 11.60
N ALA A 123 -1.72 0.34 12.76
CA ALA A 123 -0.91 1.14 13.66
C ALA A 123 0.33 0.38 14.17
N GLU A 124 0.14 -0.84 14.67
CA GLU A 124 1.24 -1.68 15.17
C GLU A 124 2.26 -1.98 14.05
N ARG A 125 1.78 -2.37 12.87
CA ARG A 125 2.67 -2.70 11.74
C ARG A 125 3.39 -1.48 11.19
N LEU A 126 2.75 -0.31 11.22
CA LEU A 126 3.36 0.95 10.83
C LEU A 126 4.48 1.34 11.80
N VAL A 127 4.25 1.23 13.11
CA VAL A 127 5.26 1.48 14.15
C VAL A 127 6.43 0.53 14.01
N LEU A 128 6.17 -0.77 13.83
CA LEU A 128 7.23 -1.77 13.62
C LEU A 128 8.01 -1.57 12.31
N GLY A 129 7.50 -0.77 11.39
CA GLY A 129 8.14 -0.48 10.11
C GLY A 129 7.86 -1.50 9.00
N HIS A 130 6.84 -2.34 9.14
CA HIS A 130 6.44 -3.36 8.16
C HIS A 130 5.63 -2.77 6.99
N TRP A 131 6.12 -1.70 6.38
CA TRP A 131 5.42 -0.96 5.32
C TRP A 131 5.16 -1.81 4.05
N ALA A 132 6.06 -2.74 3.73
CA ALA A 132 5.94 -3.62 2.58
C ALA A 132 4.74 -4.59 2.74
N LEU A 133 4.56 -5.14 3.96
CA LEU A 133 3.39 -5.94 4.31
C LEU A 133 2.11 -5.11 4.25
N LEU A 134 2.15 -3.87 4.74
CA LEU A 134 1.01 -2.97 4.70
C LEU A 134 0.59 -2.59 3.26
N LEU A 135 1.52 -2.50 2.31
CA LEU A 135 1.19 -2.34 0.89
C LEU A 135 0.45 -3.57 0.34
N GLY A 136 0.85 -4.77 0.74
CA GLY A 136 0.12 -6.01 0.44
C GLY A 136 -1.28 -6.02 1.02
N TYR A 137 -1.40 -5.64 2.30
CA TYR A 137 -2.68 -5.46 2.96
C TYR A 137 -3.55 -4.46 2.21
N ALA A 138 -3.04 -3.27 1.86
CA ALA A 138 -3.78 -2.26 1.11
C ALA A 138 -4.23 -2.72 -0.30
N ALA A 139 -3.56 -3.71 -0.89
CA ALA A 139 -3.91 -4.27 -2.20
C ALA A 139 -5.04 -5.32 -2.13
N LEU A 140 -5.27 -5.95 -0.98
CA LEU A 140 -6.31 -6.99 -0.79
C LEU A 140 -7.68 -6.60 -1.36
N PRO A 141 -8.24 -5.41 -1.04
CA PRO A 141 -9.59 -5.10 -1.49
C PRO A 141 -9.68 -4.99 -3.02
N TRP A 142 -8.59 -4.57 -3.66
CA TRP A 142 -8.48 -4.48 -5.11
C TRP A 142 -8.36 -5.86 -5.75
N ALA A 143 -7.62 -6.77 -5.13
CA ALA A 143 -7.49 -8.15 -5.60
C ALA A 143 -8.86 -8.86 -5.57
N VAL A 144 -9.59 -8.73 -4.46
CA VAL A 144 -10.96 -9.25 -4.32
C VAL A 144 -11.91 -8.63 -5.34
N ALA A 145 -11.86 -7.31 -5.53
CA ALA A 145 -12.68 -6.62 -6.53
C ALA A 145 -12.36 -7.02 -7.98
N ALA A 146 -11.12 -7.44 -8.24
CA ALA A 146 -10.70 -7.91 -9.56
C ALA A 146 -11.05 -9.38 -9.81
N ALA A 147 -10.91 -10.25 -8.80
CA ALA A 147 -11.30 -11.65 -8.84
C ALA A 147 -12.80 -11.80 -9.08
N SER A 148 -13.62 -11.04 -8.35
CA SER A 148 -15.09 -10.98 -8.52
C SER A 148 -15.57 -10.43 -9.86
N ALA A 149 -14.67 -9.88 -10.69
CA ALA A 149 -14.99 -9.32 -12.01
C ALA A 149 -14.42 -10.16 -13.18
N ASP A 150 -13.93 -11.38 -12.92
CA ASP A 150 -13.37 -12.34 -13.90
C ASP A 150 -12.31 -11.75 -14.85
N GLY A 151 -11.57 -10.75 -14.39
CA GLY A 151 -10.62 -10.00 -15.22
C GLY A 151 -9.17 -10.29 -14.85
N THR A 152 -8.52 -11.28 -15.46
CA THR A 152 -7.10 -11.63 -15.20
C THR A 152 -6.17 -10.41 -15.30
N ARG A 153 -6.38 -9.53 -16.28
CA ARG A 153 -5.60 -8.27 -16.43
C ARG A 153 -5.86 -7.26 -15.30
N ARG A 154 -7.07 -7.22 -14.74
CA ARG A 154 -7.40 -6.38 -13.58
C ARG A 154 -6.80 -6.96 -12.32
N LEU A 155 -6.78 -8.28 -12.19
CA LEU A 155 -6.18 -8.99 -11.06
C LEU A 155 -4.67 -8.74 -11.02
N VAL A 156 -3.98 -8.89 -12.16
CA VAL A 156 -2.55 -8.57 -12.27
C VAL A 156 -2.27 -7.12 -11.84
N ARG A 157 -3.09 -6.15 -12.29
CA ARG A 157 -2.96 -4.73 -11.89
C ARG A 157 -3.21 -4.51 -10.40
N ALA A 158 -4.20 -5.19 -9.83
CA ALA A 158 -4.52 -5.09 -8.40
C ALA A 158 -3.44 -5.71 -7.51
N LEU A 159 -2.70 -6.69 -8.02
CA LEU A 159 -1.60 -7.34 -7.34
C LEU A 159 -0.29 -6.54 -7.44
N VAL A 160 -0.17 -5.53 -8.32
CA VAL A 160 1.07 -4.72 -8.46
C VAL A 160 1.55 -4.14 -7.13
N PRO A 161 0.72 -3.49 -6.30
CA PRO A 161 1.19 -2.94 -5.02
C PRO A 161 1.66 -4.03 -4.04
N ALA A 162 1.02 -5.19 -4.07
CA ALA A 162 1.41 -6.34 -3.26
C ALA A 162 2.68 -7.02 -3.79
N ALA A 163 2.90 -7.04 -5.11
CA ALA A 163 4.13 -7.52 -5.73
C ALA A 163 5.32 -6.63 -5.36
N VAL A 164 5.10 -5.31 -5.26
CA VAL A 164 6.07 -4.34 -4.77
C VAL A 164 6.40 -4.56 -3.28
N GLY A 165 5.40 -4.93 -2.46
CA GLY A 165 5.59 -5.27 -1.05
C GLY A 165 6.27 -6.62 -0.79
N GLY A 166 6.42 -7.47 -1.82
CA GLY A 166 7.15 -8.73 -1.75
C GLY A 166 6.37 -9.98 -1.39
N PHE A 167 7.07 -11.06 -1.06
CA PHE A 167 6.47 -12.39 -0.93
C PHE A 167 5.34 -12.43 0.12
N ALA A 168 5.53 -11.81 1.28
CA ALA A 168 4.49 -11.75 2.33
C ALA A 168 3.26 -10.96 1.87
N ALA A 169 3.47 -9.85 1.17
CA ALA A 169 2.40 -9.04 0.60
C ALA A 169 1.66 -9.80 -0.52
N MET A 170 2.38 -10.57 -1.34
CA MET A 170 1.81 -11.44 -2.36
C MET A 170 1.05 -12.63 -1.81
N ALA A 171 1.53 -13.25 -0.72
CA ALA A 171 0.80 -14.32 -0.05
C ALA A 171 -0.52 -13.79 0.52
N VAL A 172 -0.49 -12.63 1.18
CA VAL A 172 -1.68 -11.99 1.75
C VAL A 172 -2.67 -11.60 0.66
N ALA A 173 -2.26 -10.95 -0.43
CA ALA A 173 -3.18 -10.48 -1.47
C ALA A 173 -3.56 -11.55 -2.51
N GLY A 174 -2.68 -12.51 -2.78
CA GLY A 174 -2.81 -13.50 -3.84
C GLY A 174 -3.59 -14.74 -3.44
N LEU A 175 -3.43 -15.26 -2.21
CA LEU A 175 -4.18 -16.43 -1.75
C LEU A 175 -5.71 -16.20 -1.78
N PRO A 176 -6.25 -15.05 -1.30
CA PRO A 176 -7.69 -14.79 -1.36
C PRO A 176 -8.23 -14.54 -2.77
N ALA A 177 -7.35 -14.26 -3.74
CA ALA A 177 -7.76 -14.00 -5.12
C ALA A 177 -7.75 -15.25 -6.02
N LEU A 178 -7.19 -16.36 -5.51
CA LEU A 178 -7.11 -17.65 -6.19
C LEU A 178 -8.09 -18.69 -5.63
N ALA A 179 -8.71 -18.41 -4.48
CA ALA A 179 -9.72 -19.24 -3.82
C ALA A 179 -11.13 -18.87 -4.31
#